data_AF-A0A6F7WCT7-F1
#
_entry.id   AF-A0A6F7WCT7-F1
#
_cell.length_a   1.000
_cell.length_b   1.000
_cell.length_c   1.000
_cell.angle_alpha   90.00
_cell.angle_beta   90.00
_cell.angle_gamma   90.00
#
_symmetry.space_group_name_H-M   'P 1'
#
loop_
_entity.id
_entity.type
_entity.pdbx_description
1 polymer ?
#
loop_
_entity_poly.entity_id
_entity_poly.type
_entity_poly.pdbx_seq_one_letter_code
_entity_poly.pdbx_strand_id
1 'polypeptide(L)'
;APLPRQRRHDRDRRAPGYRVTSGDIAALRSVGELFAALDQTYGGGHARQALVRYLEHEGEPMLRGSYNEATGRRLFGAVADLTRLAGWTSFDIAAHGLAQRYFVQALRLAQAAGDRTYGSYVLVTMSRQAVYLGHGREAVQLARVAQQGVGGGAPPVLQSLLHAI
;
A
#
# COMPACT_ATOMS: atom_id res chain seq x y z
N ALA A 1 -27.06 25.49 -2.85
CA ALA A 1 -26.53 25.62 -1.47
C ALA A 1 -25.01 25.62 -1.54
N PRO A 2 -24.29 26.59 -0.93
CA PRO A 2 -22.84 26.55 -1.00
C PRO A 2 -22.33 25.44 -0.06
N LEU A 3 -21.34 24.67 -0.49
CA LEU A 3 -20.56 23.77 0.39
C LEU A 3 -19.27 24.50 0.81
N PRO A 4 -19.17 25.14 2.00
CA PRO A 4 -18.01 25.96 2.31
C PRO A 4 -17.40 25.52 3.65
N ARG A 5 -16.79 24.32 3.71
CA ARG A 5 -15.84 23.93 4.79
C ARG A 5 -14.70 23.00 4.31
N GLN A 6 -14.98 22.07 3.39
CA GLN A 6 -13.98 21.10 2.89
C GLN A 6 -12.79 21.73 2.14
N ARG A 7 -13.03 22.76 1.30
CA ARG A 7 -11.97 23.38 0.47
C ARG A 7 -10.86 24.08 1.25
N ARG A 8 -11.08 24.46 2.52
CA ARG A 8 -10.03 25.08 3.36
C ARG A 8 -9.14 24.01 4.00
N HIS A 9 -9.72 22.91 4.46
CA HIS A 9 -8.99 21.80 5.06
C HIS A 9 -8.02 21.12 4.07
N ASP A 10 -8.42 20.99 2.79
CA ASP A 10 -7.56 20.45 1.71
C ASP A 10 -6.41 21.39 1.32
N ARG A 11 -6.59 22.71 1.47
CA ARG A 11 -5.52 23.68 1.19
C ARG A 11 -4.49 23.73 2.31
N ASP A 12 -4.93 23.63 3.57
CA ASP A 12 -4.04 23.63 4.73
C ASP A 12 -3.17 22.36 4.81
N ARG A 13 -3.68 21.21 4.33
CA ARG A 13 -2.90 19.97 4.17
C ARG A 13 -1.75 20.06 3.17
N ARG A 14 -1.82 21.00 2.22
CA ARG A 14 -0.85 21.16 1.14
C ARG A 14 0.16 22.28 1.40
N ALA A 15 0.05 22.95 2.55
CA ALA A 15 0.96 24.03 2.92
C ALA A 15 2.34 23.46 3.36
N PRO A 16 3.46 24.12 3.00
CA PRO A 16 4.76 23.84 3.59
C PRO A 16 4.66 23.93 5.12
N GLY A 17 5.05 22.88 5.83
CA GLY A 17 4.91 22.80 7.29
C GLY A 17 3.62 22.16 7.79
N TYR A 18 2.80 21.54 6.92
CA TYR A 18 1.68 20.71 7.37
C TYR A 18 2.16 19.64 8.36
N ARG A 19 1.50 19.56 9.52
CA ARG A 19 1.81 18.57 10.56
C ARG A 19 0.85 17.40 10.43
N VAL A 20 1.38 16.25 10.06
CA VAL A 20 0.57 15.03 9.91
C VAL A 20 0.08 14.57 11.28
N THR A 21 -1.22 14.31 11.37
CA THR A 21 -1.89 13.87 12.60
C THR A 21 -2.25 12.38 12.53
N SER A 22 -2.59 11.80 13.68
CA SER A 22 -3.16 10.46 13.73
C SER A 22 -4.49 10.34 12.97
N GLY A 23 -5.27 11.41 12.92
CA GLY A 23 -6.53 11.48 12.17
C GLY A 23 -6.33 11.37 10.66
N ASP A 24 -5.27 11.99 10.14
CA ASP A 24 -4.92 11.88 8.71
C ASP A 24 -4.54 10.46 8.33
N ILE A 25 -3.74 9.80 9.16
CA ILE A 25 -3.34 8.41 8.96
C ILE A 25 -4.56 7.47 9.07
N ALA A 26 -5.47 7.74 10.00
CA ALA A 26 -6.72 7.00 10.09
C ALA A 26 -7.57 7.16 8.82
N ALA A 27 -7.65 8.38 8.27
CA ALA A 27 -8.35 8.62 7.01
C ALA A 27 -7.71 7.86 5.82
N LEU A 28 -6.37 7.85 5.71
CA LEU A 28 -5.66 7.04 4.70
C LEU A 28 -6.04 5.56 4.80
N ARG A 29 -6.09 5.00 6.02
CA ARG A 29 -6.44 3.60 6.25
C ARG A 29 -7.90 3.30 5.88
N SER A 30 -8.84 4.12 6.33
CA SER A 30 -10.26 3.94 6.01
C SER A 30 -10.53 4.03 4.51
N VAL A 31 -9.83 4.92 3.80
CA VAL A 31 -9.94 5.00 2.33
C VAL A 31 -9.32 3.76 1.66
N GLY A 32 -8.22 3.23 2.21
CA GLY A 32 -7.63 1.96 1.74
C GLY A 32 -8.58 0.78 1.90
N GLU A 33 -9.25 0.67 3.06
CA GLU A 33 -10.28 -0.35 3.32
C GLU A 33 -11.45 -0.22 2.34
N LEU A 34 -11.90 1.00 2.06
CA LEU A 34 -12.95 1.26 1.06
C LEU A 34 -12.53 0.79 -0.34
N PHE A 35 -11.31 1.13 -0.77
CA PHE A 35 -10.82 0.70 -2.08
C PHE A 35 -10.63 -0.81 -2.18
N ALA A 36 -10.16 -1.46 -1.12
CA ALA A 36 -10.04 -2.91 -1.07
C ALA A 36 -11.41 -3.60 -1.13
N ALA A 37 -12.42 -3.05 -0.47
CA ALA A 37 -13.79 -3.56 -0.56
C ALA A 37 -14.37 -3.41 -1.98
N LEU A 38 -14.14 -2.27 -2.64
CA LEU A 38 -14.55 -2.04 -4.02
C LEU A 38 -13.86 -3.01 -5.00
N ASP A 39 -12.56 -3.21 -4.83
CA ASP A 39 -11.76 -4.19 -5.60
C ASP A 39 -12.33 -5.60 -5.45
N GLN A 40 -12.61 -6.04 -4.22
CA GLN A 40 -13.19 -7.35 -3.95
C GLN A 40 -14.60 -7.52 -4.54
N THR A 41 -15.37 -6.44 -4.64
CA THR A 41 -16.78 -6.49 -5.10
C THR A 41 -16.90 -6.40 -6.62
N TYR A 42 -16.07 -5.57 -7.26
CA TYR A 42 -16.21 -5.22 -8.68
C TYR A 42 -14.97 -5.53 -9.53
N GLY A 43 -13.87 -5.97 -8.93
CA GLY A 43 -12.57 -6.17 -9.57
C GLY A 43 -11.71 -4.90 -9.66
N GLY A 44 -10.39 -5.05 -9.83
CA GLY A 44 -9.44 -3.95 -9.65
C GLY A 44 -9.46 -2.82 -10.68
N GLY A 45 -10.13 -3.00 -11.81
CA GLY A 45 -10.23 -1.96 -12.84
C GLY A 45 -10.97 -0.69 -12.41
N HIS A 46 -12.03 -0.83 -11.60
CA HIS A 46 -12.97 0.26 -11.33
C HIS A 46 -12.43 1.32 -10.36
N ALA A 47 -11.62 0.91 -9.39
CA ALA A 47 -11.18 1.80 -8.31
C ALA A 47 -9.76 2.36 -8.52
N ARG A 48 -8.99 1.80 -9.46
CA ARG A 48 -7.57 2.12 -9.67
C ARG A 48 -7.30 3.61 -9.88
N GLN A 49 -8.02 4.26 -10.79
CA GLN A 49 -7.76 5.68 -11.10
C GLN A 49 -8.03 6.59 -9.89
N ALA A 50 -9.09 6.31 -9.13
CA ALA A 50 -9.41 7.06 -7.92
C ALA A 50 -8.35 6.82 -6.82
N LEU A 51 -7.90 5.59 -6.65
CA LEU A 51 -6.84 5.23 -5.71
C LEU A 51 -5.51 5.93 -6.03
N VAL A 52 -5.08 5.89 -7.29
CA VAL A 52 -3.84 6.56 -7.72
C VAL A 52 -3.92 8.07 -7.48
N ARG A 53 -5.03 8.71 -7.85
CA ARG A 53 -5.24 10.14 -7.59
C ARG A 53 -5.22 10.44 -6.09
N TYR A 54 -5.80 9.59 -5.25
CA TYR A 54 -5.77 9.77 -3.81
C TYR A 54 -4.35 9.68 -3.24
N LEU A 55 -3.53 8.72 -3.72
CA LEU A 55 -2.12 8.64 -3.37
C LEU A 55 -1.35 9.91 -3.76
N GLU A 56 -1.56 10.44 -4.96
CA GLU A 56 -0.91 11.67 -5.45
C GLU A 56 -1.34 12.92 -4.68
N HIS A 57 -2.62 13.02 -4.30
CA HIS A 57 -3.17 14.25 -3.73
C HIS A 57 -3.15 14.29 -2.20
N GLU A 58 -3.15 13.14 -1.54
CA GLU A 58 -3.16 13.04 -0.08
C GLU A 58 -1.91 12.33 0.46
N GLY A 59 -1.59 11.14 -0.05
CA GLY A 59 -0.47 10.34 0.44
C GLY A 59 0.89 11.02 0.24
N GLU A 60 1.17 11.46 -0.98
CA GLU A 60 2.45 12.06 -1.35
C GLU A 60 2.73 13.39 -0.62
N PRO A 61 1.77 14.34 -0.49
CA PRO A 61 1.98 15.53 0.34
C PRO A 61 2.20 15.21 1.82
N MET A 62 1.46 14.23 2.38
CA MET A 62 1.65 13.84 3.78
C MET A 62 3.05 13.26 4.02
N LEU A 63 3.59 12.46 3.09
CA LEU A 63 4.97 11.95 3.17
C LEU A 63 6.05 13.04 3.13
N ARG A 64 5.73 14.23 2.61
CA ARG A 64 6.62 15.41 2.61
C ARG A 64 6.31 16.39 3.75
N GLY A 65 5.30 16.10 4.56
CA GLY A 65 4.91 16.91 5.71
C GLY A 65 5.86 16.76 6.90
N SER A 66 5.48 17.39 8.01
CA SER A 66 6.20 17.26 9.28
C SER A 66 5.53 16.23 10.19
N TYR A 67 6.33 15.38 10.82
CA TYR A 67 5.89 14.37 11.78
C TYR A 67 7.07 13.90 12.63
N ASN A 68 6.77 13.37 13.82
CA ASN A 68 7.77 12.64 14.59
C ASN A 68 7.94 11.21 14.02
N GLU A 69 8.97 10.52 14.50
CA GLU A 69 9.32 9.18 14.02
C GLU A 69 8.16 8.16 14.14
N ALA A 70 7.43 8.18 15.26
CA ALA A 70 6.32 7.27 15.49
C ALA A 70 5.14 7.50 14.54
N THR A 71 4.77 8.75 14.29
CA THR A 71 3.77 9.13 13.29
C THR A 71 4.25 8.80 11.88
N GLY A 72 5.53 9.06 11.59
CA GLY A 72 6.16 8.72 10.32
C GLY A 72 6.02 7.24 9.99
N ARG A 73 6.41 6.34 10.91
CA ARG A 73 6.27 4.89 10.69
C ARG A 73 4.82 4.47 10.37
N ARG A 74 3.85 5.01 11.10
CA ARG A 74 2.43 4.73 10.87
C ARG A 74 1.93 5.26 9.53
N LEU A 75 2.41 6.44 9.12
CA LEU A 75 2.11 7.04 7.82
C LEU A 75 2.69 6.19 6.68
N PHE A 76 3.99 5.86 6.74
CA PHE A 76 4.65 5.02 5.75
C PHE A 76 3.95 3.67 5.59
N GLY A 77 3.50 3.04 6.68
CA GLY A 77 2.73 1.80 6.62
C GLY A 77 1.37 1.96 5.93
N ALA A 78 0.64 3.06 6.21
CA ALA A 78 -0.65 3.32 5.55
C ALA A 78 -0.47 3.59 4.04
N VAL A 79 0.55 4.36 3.65
CA VAL A 79 0.83 4.63 2.23
C VAL A 79 1.38 3.39 1.53
N ALA A 80 2.16 2.54 2.22
CA ALA A 80 2.59 1.25 1.70
C ALA A 80 1.40 0.38 1.28
N ASP A 81 0.35 0.35 2.11
CA ASP A 81 -0.84 -0.45 1.80
C ASP A 81 -1.65 0.04 0.63
N LEU A 82 -1.91 1.35 0.57
CA LEU A 82 -2.53 1.98 -0.60
C LEU A 82 -1.71 1.76 -1.88
N THR A 83 -0.38 1.84 -1.78
CA THR A 83 0.53 1.63 -2.92
C THR A 83 0.50 0.18 -3.39
N ARG A 84 0.49 -0.79 -2.47
CA ARG A 84 0.34 -2.21 -2.82
C ARG A 84 -1.01 -2.47 -3.48
N LEU A 85 -2.10 -1.86 -2.98
CA LEU A 85 -3.42 -1.97 -3.61
C LEU A 85 -3.44 -1.37 -5.03
N ALA A 86 -2.71 -0.27 -5.27
CA ALA A 86 -2.52 0.27 -6.62
C ALA A 86 -1.75 -0.71 -7.53
N GLY A 87 -0.82 -1.46 -6.97
CA GLY A 87 -0.14 -2.57 -7.65
C GLY A 87 -1.10 -3.72 -7.98
N TRP A 88 -1.92 -4.14 -7.01
CA TRP A 88 -2.90 -5.22 -7.17
C TRP A 88 -3.94 -4.90 -8.25
N THR A 89 -4.57 -3.72 -8.14
CA THR A 89 -5.52 -3.23 -9.16
C THR A 89 -4.90 -3.07 -10.54
N SER A 90 -3.60 -2.78 -10.63
CA SER A 90 -2.87 -2.75 -11.91
C SER A 90 -2.57 -4.15 -12.45
N PHE A 91 -2.38 -5.12 -11.56
CA PHE A 91 -2.18 -6.53 -11.92
C PHE A 91 -3.46 -7.11 -12.54
N ASP A 92 -4.62 -6.82 -11.97
CA ASP A 92 -5.94 -7.28 -12.47
C ASP A 92 -6.25 -6.83 -13.91
N ILE A 93 -5.77 -5.65 -14.31
CA ILE A 93 -5.94 -5.13 -15.68
C ILE A 93 -4.77 -5.51 -16.60
N ALA A 94 -3.98 -6.51 -16.23
CA ALA A 94 -2.80 -7.00 -16.95
C ALA A 94 -1.68 -5.96 -17.18
N ALA A 95 -1.66 -4.85 -16.43
CA ALA A 95 -0.58 -3.85 -16.48
C ALA A 95 0.62 -4.29 -15.61
N HIS A 96 1.16 -5.48 -15.86
CA HIS A 96 2.08 -6.18 -14.96
C HIS A 96 3.37 -5.42 -14.62
N GLY A 97 3.99 -4.75 -15.61
CA GLY A 97 5.19 -3.93 -15.36
C GLY A 97 4.90 -2.74 -14.43
N LEU A 98 3.70 -2.16 -14.52
CA LEU A 98 3.27 -1.09 -13.62
C LEU A 98 2.95 -1.63 -12.23
N ALA A 99 2.28 -2.79 -12.15
CA ALA A 99 2.02 -3.48 -10.89
C ALA A 99 3.33 -3.76 -10.12
N GLN A 100 4.36 -4.27 -10.81
CA GLN A 100 5.67 -4.54 -10.21
C GLN A 100 6.32 -3.26 -9.65
N ARG A 101 6.25 -2.14 -10.37
CA ARG A 101 6.76 -0.83 -9.89
C ARG A 101 6.07 -0.40 -8.60
N TYR A 102 4.75 -0.53 -8.52
CA TYR A 102 4.00 -0.23 -7.30
C TYR A 102 4.37 -1.18 -6.15
N PHE A 103 4.51 -2.49 -6.40
CA PHE A 103 4.91 -3.42 -5.34
C PHE A 103 6.31 -3.12 -4.79
N VAL A 104 7.28 -2.78 -5.65
CA VAL A 104 8.61 -2.36 -5.21
C VAL A 104 8.55 -1.07 -4.38
N GLN A 105 7.70 -0.12 -4.77
CA GLN A 105 7.49 1.10 -3.99
C GLN A 105 6.85 0.79 -2.62
N ALA A 106 5.82 -0.06 -2.59
CA ALA A 106 5.19 -0.50 -1.34
C ALA A 106 6.18 -1.20 -0.40
N LEU A 107 7.08 -2.03 -0.94
CA LEU A 107 8.13 -2.69 -0.15
C LEU A 107 9.10 -1.68 0.49
N ARG A 108 9.52 -0.65 -0.25
CA ARG A 108 10.37 0.43 0.28
C ARG A 108 9.66 1.25 1.36
N LEU A 109 8.37 1.53 1.17
CA LEU A 109 7.55 2.22 2.16
C LEU A 109 7.37 1.37 3.43
N ALA A 110 7.16 0.06 3.30
CA ALA A 110 7.08 -0.86 4.43
C ALA A 110 8.40 -0.94 5.21
N GLN A 111 9.55 -0.91 4.50
CA GLN A 111 10.86 -0.80 5.12
C GLN A 111 11.03 0.51 5.90
N ALA A 112 10.63 1.65 5.32
CA ALA A 112 10.63 2.94 6.00
C ALA A 112 9.67 2.97 7.22
N ALA A 113 8.59 2.19 7.18
CA ALA A 113 7.70 1.99 8.31
C ALA A 113 8.28 1.11 9.42
N GLY A 114 9.35 0.34 9.13
CA GLY A 114 9.87 -0.70 10.00
C GLY A 114 8.97 -1.94 10.10
N ASP A 115 8.01 -2.10 9.18
CA ASP A 115 7.01 -3.16 9.20
C ASP A 115 7.46 -4.35 8.34
N ARG A 116 8.24 -5.25 8.94
CA ARG A 116 8.76 -6.45 8.26
C ARG A 116 7.65 -7.43 7.88
N THR A 117 6.61 -7.52 8.70
CA THR A 117 5.45 -8.38 8.45
C THR A 117 4.73 -7.92 7.18
N TYR A 118 4.48 -6.61 7.07
CA TYR A 118 3.86 -6.05 5.87
C TYR A 118 4.79 -6.13 4.65
N GLY A 119 6.10 -5.90 4.81
CA GLY A 119 7.07 -6.11 3.74
C GLY A 119 7.04 -7.54 3.19
N SER A 120 6.91 -8.54 4.06
CA SER A 120 6.80 -9.94 3.68
C SER A 120 5.48 -10.25 2.95
N TYR A 121 4.38 -9.62 3.35
CA TYR A 121 3.12 -9.69 2.63
C TYR A 121 3.23 -9.11 1.20
N VAL A 122 3.95 -8.00 1.01
CA VAL A 122 4.24 -7.45 -0.32
C VAL A 122 5.06 -8.43 -1.16
N LEU A 123 6.09 -9.06 -0.58
CA LEU A 123 6.91 -10.07 -1.27
C LEU A 123 6.10 -11.31 -1.69
N VAL A 124 5.17 -11.78 -0.86
CA VAL A 124 4.21 -12.84 -1.23
C VAL A 124 3.34 -12.41 -2.40
N THR A 125 2.88 -11.17 -2.41
CA THR A 125 2.08 -10.62 -3.52
C THR A 125 2.89 -10.60 -4.82
N MET A 126 4.16 -10.19 -4.77
CA MET A 126 5.07 -10.24 -5.92
C MET A 126 5.36 -11.68 -6.37
N SER A 127 5.51 -12.62 -5.42
CA SER A 127 5.71 -14.04 -5.72
C SER A 127 4.53 -14.62 -6.51
N ARG A 128 3.29 -14.28 -6.14
CA ARG A 128 2.08 -14.66 -6.89
C ARG A 128 2.06 -14.10 -8.30
N GLN A 129 2.43 -12.84 -8.47
CA GLN A 129 2.58 -12.25 -9.81
C GLN A 129 3.60 -13.03 -10.64
N ALA A 130 4.74 -13.38 -10.06
CA ALA A 130 5.77 -14.17 -10.74
C ALA A 130 5.27 -15.58 -11.13
N VAL A 131 4.49 -16.26 -10.26
CA VAL A 131 3.83 -17.53 -10.62
C VAL A 131 2.90 -17.34 -11.82
N TYR A 132 2.03 -16.33 -11.78
CA TYR A 132 1.08 -16.04 -12.85
C TYR A 132 1.76 -15.79 -14.20
N LEU A 133 2.93 -15.14 -14.19
CA LEU A 133 3.72 -14.84 -15.40
C LEU A 133 4.64 -16.00 -15.82
N GLY A 134 4.64 -17.14 -15.12
CA GLY A 134 5.51 -18.29 -15.43
C GLY A 134 6.97 -18.12 -14.98
N HIS A 135 7.27 -17.14 -14.14
CA HIS A 135 8.62 -16.86 -13.60
C HIS A 135 8.89 -17.66 -12.32
N GLY A 136 8.86 -19.00 -12.39
CA GLY A 136 8.91 -19.87 -11.21
C GLY A 136 10.14 -19.68 -10.31
N ARG A 137 11.32 -19.41 -10.87
CA ARG A 137 12.54 -19.16 -10.08
C ARG A 137 12.43 -17.90 -9.23
N GLU A 138 11.90 -16.82 -9.81
CA GLU A 138 11.68 -15.54 -9.13
C GLU A 138 10.61 -15.70 -8.03
N ALA A 139 9.52 -16.40 -8.33
CA ALA A 139 8.46 -16.68 -7.37
C ALA A 139 8.99 -17.36 -6.09
N VAL A 140 9.79 -18.41 -6.25
CA VAL A 140 10.40 -19.15 -5.13
C VAL A 140 11.38 -18.27 -4.34
N GLN A 141 12.18 -17.44 -5.01
CA GLN A 141 13.09 -16.52 -4.33
C GLN A 141 12.33 -15.50 -3.48
N LEU A 142 11.29 -14.88 -4.04
CA LEU A 142 10.45 -13.92 -3.32
C LEU A 142 9.75 -14.56 -2.11
N ALA A 143 9.21 -15.77 -2.27
CA ALA A 143 8.57 -16.50 -1.18
C ALA A 143 9.55 -16.81 -0.03
N ARG A 144 10.78 -17.24 -0.34
CA ARG A 144 11.81 -17.50 0.69
C ARG A 144 12.21 -16.23 1.45
N VAL A 145 12.41 -15.12 0.75
CA VAL A 145 12.73 -13.84 1.40
C VAL A 145 11.56 -13.38 2.28
N ALA A 146 10.32 -13.58 1.84
CA ALA A 146 9.14 -13.31 2.65
C ALA A 146 9.14 -14.16 3.94
N GLN A 147 9.40 -15.46 3.86
CA GLN A 147 9.47 -16.34 5.05
C GLN A 147 10.55 -15.89 6.04
N GLN A 148 11.73 -15.50 5.54
CA GLN A 148 12.82 -15.00 6.37
C GLN A 148 12.45 -13.67 7.07
N GLY A 149 11.65 -12.83 6.42
CA GLY A 149 11.26 -11.51 6.92
C GLY A 149 10.34 -11.52 8.15
N VAL A 150 9.49 -12.54 8.30
CA VAL A 150 8.51 -12.63 9.40
C VAL A 150 8.98 -13.50 10.58
N GLY A 151 9.95 -14.40 10.36
CA GLY A 151 10.36 -15.38 11.37
C GLY A 151 9.20 -16.27 11.84
N GLY A 152 9.31 -16.87 13.04
CA GLY A 152 8.28 -17.77 13.60
C GLY A 152 6.98 -17.09 14.08
N GLY A 153 6.88 -15.76 13.98
CA GLY A 153 5.77 -14.97 14.52
C GLY A 153 4.78 -14.44 13.49
N ALA A 154 4.75 -15.01 12.28
CA ALA A 154 3.86 -14.54 11.22
C ALA A 154 2.37 -14.66 11.61
N PRO A 155 1.53 -13.64 11.34
CA PRO A 155 0.09 -13.76 11.50
C PRO A 155 -0.45 -14.95 10.70
N PRO A 156 -1.47 -15.68 11.20
CA PRO A 156 -1.97 -16.91 10.57
C PRO A 156 -2.33 -16.73 9.09
N VAL A 157 -2.91 -15.58 8.72
CA VAL A 157 -3.23 -15.30 7.30
C VAL A 157 -1.97 -15.28 6.44
N LEU A 158 -0.89 -14.66 6.91
CA LEU A 158 0.37 -14.60 6.15
C LEU A 158 1.03 -15.97 6.07
N GLN A 159 0.94 -16.79 7.12
CA GLN A 159 1.38 -18.19 7.09
C GLN A 159 0.61 -18.99 6.02
N SER A 160 -0.71 -18.89 6.00
CA SER A 160 -1.53 -19.55 4.97
C SER A 160 -1.16 -19.11 3.56
N LEU A 161 -0.97 -17.80 3.32
CA LEU A 161 -0.58 -17.31 2.00
C LEU A 161 0.83 -17.78 1.61
N LEU A 162 1.77 -17.91 2.56
CA LEU A 162 3.13 -18.40 2.33
C LEU A 162 3.17 -19.89 1.99
N HIS A 163 2.26 -20.70 2.54
CA HIS A 163 2.16 -22.14 2.26
C HIS A 163 1.34 -22.48 1.01
N ALA A 164 0.60 -21.50 0.46
CA ALA A 164 -0.25 -21.67 -0.72
C ALA A 164 0.44 -21.28 -2.05
N ILE A 165 1.74 -20.93 -2.01
CA ILE A 165 2.59 -20.69 -3.19
C ILE A 165 3.32 -21.98 -3.52
#